data_AF-A0A928QXX0-F1
#
_entry.id   AF-A0A928QXX0-F1
#
_cell.length_a   1.000
_cell.length_b   1.000
_cell.length_c   1.000
_cell.angle_alpha   90.00
_cell.angle_beta   90.00
_cell.angle_gamma   90.00
#
_symmetry.space_group_name_H-M   'P 1'
#
loop_
_entity.id
_entity.type
_entity.pdbx_description
1 polymer ?
#
loop_
_entity_poly.entity_id
_entity_poly.type
_entity_poly.pdbx_seq_one_letter_code
_entity_poly.pdbx_strand_id
1 'polypeptide(L)'
;MDSSLGMHIRAERRKQKLTLRDLSNITGIDYSLISKYENGVVTPPPEKIRLIASALNLTEDALLSFGQALDLENSMRRGTEYTMLEDDQIVVSDSLANKLVLKAANGQCELCGQIFPNGEAFLEAHHVIWLRNGGTPTIDNTVALCPNCHKRIHLYRDPADIEKLIKAAKKHK
;
A
#
# COMPACT_ATOMS: atom_id res chain seq x y z
N MET A 1 -1.61 -3.18 21.05
CA MET A 1 -1.23 -1.79 21.38
C MET A 1 -1.74 -0.91 20.26
N ASP A 2 -2.50 0.12 20.60
CA ASP A 2 -3.28 0.90 19.66
C ASP A 2 -2.36 1.83 18.83
N SER A 3 -1.99 1.36 17.64
CA SER A 3 -1.09 2.08 16.72
C SER A 3 -1.74 3.29 16.06
N SER A 4 -3.06 3.46 16.21
CA SER A 4 -3.85 4.52 15.58
C SER A 4 -3.46 5.91 16.10
N LEU A 5 -3.25 6.06 17.41
CA LEU A 5 -2.86 7.33 18.04
C LEU A 5 -1.49 7.81 17.56
N GLY A 6 -0.49 6.92 17.51
CA GLY A 6 0.85 7.25 17.03
C GLY A 6 0.86 7.70 15.57
N MET A 7 0.08 7.03 14.72
CA MET A 7 -0.11 7.42 13.33
C MET A 7 -0.78 8.79 13.19
N HIS A 8 -1.78 9.09 14.04
CA HIS A 8 -2.46 10.38 14.02
C HIS A 8 -1.51 11.53 14.37
N ILE A 9 -0.74 11.38 15.46
CA ILE A 9 0.26 12.38 15.87
C ILE A 9 1.23 12.66 14.72
N ARG A 10 1.73 11.60 14.07
CA ARG A 10 2.64 11.71 12.92
C ARG A 10 1.99 12.40 11.72
N ALA A 11 0.74 12.07 11.41
CA ALA A 11 0.01 12.60 10.27
C ALA A 11 -0.24 14.11 10.45
N GLU A 12 -0.75 14.53 11.60
CA GLU A 12 -1.05 15.93 11.86
C GLU A 12 0.23 16.78 11.96
N ARG A 13 1.28 16.26 12.61
CA ARG A 13 2.59 16.91 12.65
C ARG A 13 3.13 17.18 11.24
N ARG A 14 3.02 16.21 10.33
CA ARG A 14 3.47 16.34 8.93
C ARG A 14 2.62 17.31 8.12
N LYS A 15 1.30 17.32 8.34
CA LYS A 15 0.37 18.28 7.73
C LYS A 15 0.75 19.72 8.08
N GLN A 16 1.19 19.94 9.32
CA GLN A 16 1.71 21.23 9.80
C GLN A 16 3.19 21.47 9.46
N LYS A 17 3.82 20.57 8.68
CA LYS A 17 5.24 20.61 8.27
C LYS A 17 6.25 20.67 9.43
N LEU A 18 5.87 20.19 10.60
CA LEU A 18 6.74 20.15 11.78
C LEU A 18 7.66 18.92 11.73
N THR A 19 8.93 19.08 12.08
CA THR A 19 9.84 17.96 12.31
C THR A 19 9.62 17.35 13.71
N LEU A 20 10.18 16.16 13.95
CA LEU A 20 10.16 15.56 15.30
C LEU A 20 10.85 16.45 16.33
N ARG A 21 11.90 17.18 15.91
CA ARG A 21 12.62 18.13 16.78
C ARG A 21 11.77 19.36 17.07
N ASP A 22 11.01 19.85 16.10
CA ASP A 22 10.12 20.99 16.32
C ASP A 22 9.01 20.62 17.32
N LEU A 23 8.39 19.45 17.16
CA LEU A 23 7.38 18.98 18.12
C LEU A 23 8.00 18.75 19.51
N SER A 24 9.24 18.25 19.57
CA SER A 24 10.00 18.11 20.83
C SER A 24 10.21 19.46 21.52
N ASN A 25 10.62 20.48 20.77
CA ASN A 25 10.85 21.83 21.30
C ASN A 25 9.57 22.48 21.80
N ILE A 26 8.44 22.25 21.13
CA ILE A 26 7.14 22.81 21.52
C ILE A 26 6.56 22.11 22.76
N THR A 27 6.63 20.77 22.79
CA THR A 27 6.00 19.96 23.85
C THR A 27 6.89 19.75 25.07
N GLY A 28 8.20 20.02 24.96
CA GLY A 28 9.19 19.67 25.98
C GLY A 28 9.41 18.16 26.15
N ILE A 29 8.89 17.33 25.23
CA ILE A 29 9.05 15.88 25.23
C ILE A 29 10.28 15.53 24.41
N ASP A 30 11.13 14.63 24.90
CA ASP A 30 12.31 14.20 24.15
C ASP A 30 11.95 13.61 22.77
N TYR A 31 12.73 13.97 21.76
CA TYR A 31 12.49 13.55 20.37
C TYR A 31 12.45 12.02 20.20
N SER A 32 13.26 11.28 20.98
CA SER A 32 13.32 9.82 20.90
C SER A 32 12.05 9.19 21.46
N LEU A 33 11.43 9.85 22.45
CA LEU A 33 10.20 9.43 23.06
C LEU A 33 9.00 9.73 22.14
N ILE A 34 8.97 10.90 21.51
CA ILE A 34 7.98 11.22 20.45
C ILE A 34 8.07 10.20 19.31
N SER A 35 9.27 9.85 18.87
CA SER A 35 9.46 8.82 17.84
C SER A 35 8.87 7.46 18.25
N LYS A 36 9.09 7.05 19.52
CA LYS A 36 8.48 5.81 20.05
C LYS A 36 6.96 5.89 20.10
N TYR A 37 6.41 7.06 20.42
CA TYR A 37 4.97 7.31 20.40
C TYR A 37 4.38 7.21 18.99
N GLU A 38 4.98 7.88 18.01
CA GLU A 38 4.51 7.86 16.62
C GLU A 38 4.56 6.47 15.97
N ASN A 39 5.57 5.68 16.34
CA ASN A 39 5.72 4.32 15.83
C ASN A 39 4.90 3.28 16.62
N GLY A 40 4.13 3.70 17.63
CA GLY A 40 3.29 2.81 18.44
C GLY A 40 4.08 1.85 19.34
N VAL A 41 5.38 2.12 19.56
CA VAL A 41 6.25 1.31 20.45
C VAL A 41 5.89 1.56 21.91
N VAL A 42 5.47 2.79 22.23
CA VAL A 42 5.06 3.19 23.58
C VAL A 42 3.80 4.06 23.44
N THR A 43 2.81 3.84 24.30
CA THR A 43 1.63 4.71 24.37
C THR A 43 1.94 5.94 25.23
N PRO A 44 1.69 7.17 24.76
CA PRO A 44 1.87 8.36 25.59
C PRO A 44 0.91 8.35 26.79
N PRO A 45 1.36 8.71 28.01
CA PRO A 45 0.45 8.90 29.14
C PRO A 45 -0.44 10.12 28.91
N PRO A 46 -1.61 10.21 29.57
CA PRO A 46 -2.63 11.23 29.28
C PRO A 46 -2.10 12.66 29.35
N GLU A 47 -1.22 12.97 30.30
CA GLU A 47 -0.55 14.27 30.40
C GLU A 47 0.22 14.65 29.13
N LYS A 48 0.96 13.70 28.54
CA LYS A 48 1.71 13.91 27.30
C LYS A 48 0.80 14.00 26.09
N ILE A 49 -0.34 13.32 26.10
CA ILE A 49 -1.37 13.45 25.05
C ILE A 49 -1.89 14.89 25.01
N ARG A 50 -2.16 15.51 26.17
CA ARG A 50 -2.59 16.92 26.24
C ARG A 50 -1.58 17.87 25.61
N LEU A 51 -0.31 17.69 25.96
CA LEU A 51 0.79 18.51 25.44
C LEU A 51 0.95 18.38 23.92
N ILE A 52 0.85 17.15 23.40
CA ILE A 52 0.95 16.90 21.97
C ILE A 52 -0.29 17.46 21.25
N ALA A 53 -1.49 17.29 21.81
CA ALA A 53 -2.72 17.83 21.24
C ALA A 53 -2.68 19.36 21.18
N SER A 54 -2.28 20.03 22.26
CA SER A 54 -2.15 21.50 22.28
C SER A 54 -1.09 22.00 21.29
N ALA A 55 0.06 21.33 21.21
CA ALA A 55 1.12 21.67 20.25
C ALA A 55 0.68 21.53 18.78
N LEU A 56 -0.25 20.61 18.51
CA LEU A 56 -0.82 20.37 17.18
C LEU A 56 -2.12 21.16 16.96
N ASN A 57 -2.51 22.07 17.86
CA ASN A 57 -3.79 22.80 17.79
C ASN A 57 -5.02 21.88 17.64
N LEU A 58 -5.01 20.74 18.33
CA LEU A 58 -6.10 19.77 18.38
C LEU A 58 -6.63 19.62 19.81
N THR A 59 -7.88 19.21 19.94
CA THR A 59 -8.43 18.72 21.21
C THR A 59 -7.95 17.28 21.49
N GLU A 60 -7.81 16.91 22.76
CA GLU A 60 -7.47 15.52 23.18
C GLU A 60 -8.41 14.50 22.54
N ASP A 61 -9.72 14.79 22.54
CA ASP A 61 -10.75 13.92 21.95
C ASP A 61 -10.56 13.75 20.45
N ALA A 62 -10.29 14.83 19.70
CA ALA A 62 -9.98 14.75 18.28
C ALA A 62 -8.70 13.93 18.02
N LEU A 63 -7.66 14.08 18.85
CA LEU A 63 -6.41 13.33 18.73
C LEU A 63 -6.63 11.82 18.96
N LEU A 64 -7.52 11.46 19.89
CA LEU A 64 -7.88 10.07 20.22
C LEU A 64 -8.93 9.47 19.28
N SER A 65 -9.82 10.29 18.70
CA SER A 65 -10.98 9.87 17.89
C SER A 65 -10.60 9.47 16.45
N PHE A 66 -9.37 9.75 16.01
CA PHE A 66 -8.92 9.43 14.65
C PHE A 66 -8.94 7.93 14.33
N GLY A 67 -8.98 7.06 15.35
CA GLY A 67 -9.31 5.64 15.18
C GLY A 67 -10.68 5.41 14.53
N GLN A 68 -11.72 6.18 14.86
CA GLN A 68 -13.06 5.99 14.28
C GLN A 68 -13.17 6.52 12.85
N ALA A 69 -12.54 7.65 12.53
CA ALA A 69 -12.57 8.22 11.18
C ALA A 69 -11.69 7.44 10.20
N LEU A 70 -10.50 6.96 10.62
CA LEU A 70 -9.70 6.04 9.81
C LEU A 70 -10.26 4.64 9.80
N ASP A 71 -10.98 4.15 10.81
CA ASP A 71 -11.64 2.86 10.71
C ASP A 71 -12.88 2.93 9.81
N LEU A 72 -13.59 4.06 9.72
CA LEU A 72 -14.65 4.28 8.75
C LEU A 72 -14.11 4.53 7.34
N GLU A 73 -13.10 5.40 7.15
CA GLU A 73 -12.45 5.57 5.84
C GLU A 73 -11.66 4.32 5.42
N ASN A 74 -10.99 3.59 6.32
CA ASN A 74 -10.32 2.33 5.99
C ASN A 74 -11.27 1.14 5.93
N SER A 75 -12.48 1.18 6.52
CA SER A 75 -13.51 0.17 6.25
C SER A 75 -14.25 0.44 4.94
N MET A 76 -14.43 1.71 4.55
CA MET A 76 -14.92 2.10 3.22
C MET A 76 -13.86 1.91 2.11
N ARG A 77 -12.57 2.10 2.40
CA ARG A 77 -11.45 1.77 1.47
C ARG A 77 -11.06 0.29 1.47
N ARG A 78 -11.35 -0.46 2.54
CA ARG A 78 -11.33 -1.94 2.49
C ARG A 78 -12.55 -2.52 1.76
N GLY A 79 -13.51 -1.68 1.38
CA GLY A 79 -14.79 -2.07 0.77
C GLY A 79 -15.05 -1.57 -0.65
N THR A 80 -14.10 -0.91 -1.33
CA THR A 80 -14.22 -0.61 -2.76
C THR A 80 -13.27 -1.52 -3.54
N GLU A 81 -13.72 -2.75 -3.78
CA GLU A 81 -13.02 -3.68 -4.69
C GLU A 81 -12.91 -3.10 -6.12
N TYR A 82 -13.72 -2.10 -6.46
CA TYR A 82 -13.81 -1.49 -7.78
C TYR A 82 -14.21 0.01 -7.67
N THR A 83 -13.71 0.84 -8.59
CA THR A 83 -14.23 2.19 -8.87
C THR A 83 -14.78 2.23 -10.29
N MET A 84 -16.05 2.60 -10.44
CA MET A 84 -16.70 2.84 -11.73
C MET A 84 -16.29 4.24 -12.21
N LEU A 85 -15.64 4.35 -13.36
CA LEU A 85 -15.47 5.63 -14.07
C LEU A 85 -16.56 5.81 -15.12
N GLU A 86 -16.82 7.05 -15.52
CA GLU A 86 -17.94 7.47 -16.39
C GLU A 86 -17.95 6.83 -17.80
N ASP A 87 -16.91 6.07 -18.18
CA ASP A 87 -16.72 5.43 -19.50
C ASP A 87 -16.70 3.88 -19.46
N ASP A 88 -17.50 3.25 -18.59
CA ASP A 88 -17.62 1.77 -18.50
C ASP A 88 -16.30 1.04 -18.13
N GLN A 89 -15.30 1.79 -17.65
CA GLN A 89 -14.04 1.23 -17.16
C GLN A 89 -14.16 0.91 -15.67
N ILE A 90 -14.13 -0.39 -15.39
CA ILE A 90 -13.94 -0.93 -14.05
C ILE A 90 -12.46 -0.76 -13.68
N VAL A 91 -12.15 0.20 -12.82
CA VAL A 91 -10.81 0.30 -12.23
C VAL A 91 -10.79 -0.54 -10.96
N VAL A 92 -10.08 -1.66 -11.03
CA VAL A 92 -9.84 -2.56 -9.91
C VAL A 92 -8.68 -2.08 -9.05
N SER A 93 -8.71 -2.37 -7.75
CA SER A 93 -7.52 -2.21 -6.91
C SER A 93 -6.37 -3.11 -7.41
N ASP A 94 -5.12 -2.71 -7.16
CA ASP A 94 -3.94 -3.50 -7.54
C ASP A 94 -3.98 -4.94 -6.99
N SER A 95 -4.39 -5.06 -5.72
CA SER A 95 -4.56 -6.36 -5.05
C SER A 95 -5.56 -7.26 -5.78
N LEU A 96 -6.65 -6.68 -6.28
CA LEU A 96 -7.65 -7.43 -7.02
C LEU A 96 -7.18 -7.77 -8.43
N ALA A 97 -6.55 -6.83 -9.15
CA ALA A 97 -5.95 -7.10 -10.46
C ALA A 97 -4.98 -8.29 -10.38
N ASN A 98 -4.11 -8.29 -9.37
CA ASN A 98 -3.17 -9.37 -9.10
C ASN A 98 -3.89 -10.71 -8.86
N LYS A 99 -4.91 -10.74 -8.01
CA LYS A 99 -5.70 -11.96 -7.75
C LYS A 99 -6.41 -12.48 -9.00
N LEU A 100 -7.01 -11.60 -9.80
CA LEU A 100 -7.72 -11.98 -11.02
C LEU A 100 -6.78 -12.60 -12.04
N VAL A 101 -5.61 -12.00 -12.25
CA VAL A 101 -4.59 -12.53 -13.16
C VAL A 101 -4.04 -13.87 -12.68
N LEU A 102 -3.73 -14.01 -11.39
CA LEU A 102 -3.26 -15.28 -10.83
C LEU A 102 -4.31 -16.39 -10.98
N LYS A 103 -5.59 -16.09 -10.70
CA LYS A 103 -6.71 -17.02 -10.93
C LYS A 103 -6.83 -17.43 -12.38
N ALA A 104 -6.84 -16.47 -13.30
CA ALA A 104 -7.00 -16.69 -14.73
C ALA A 104 -5.84 -17.51 -15.32
N ALA A 105 -4.63 -17.34 -14.78
CA ALA A 105 -3.44 -18.08 -15.20
C ALA A 105 -3.53 -19.58 -14.90
N ASN A 106 -4.41 -20.01 -13.97
CA ASN A 106 -4.65 -21.42 -13.66
C ASN A 106 -3.34 -22.23 -13.41
N GLY A 107 -2.39 -21.62 -12.70
CA GLY A 107 -1.09 -22.23 -12.41
C GLY A 107 -0.09 -22.25 -13.57
N GLN A 108 -0.40 -21.62 -14.71
CA GLN A 108 0.52 -21.50 -15.83
C GLN A 108 1.31 -20.18 -15.76
N CYS A 109 2.64 -20.26 -15.84
CA CYS A 109 3.48 -19.08 -15.97
C CYS A 109 3.33 -18.46 -17.37
N GLU A 110 3.04 -17.17 -17.44
CA GLU A 110 2.79 -16.46 -18.69
C GLU A 110 4.04 -16.09 -19.49
N LEU A 111 5.23 -16.39 -18.95
CA LEU A 111 6.50 -16.22 -19.64
C LEU A 111 7.04 -17.53 -20.23
N CYS A 112 7.17 -18.56 -19.39
CA CYS A 112 7.76 -19.85 -19.81
C CYS A 112 6.72 -20.90 -20.20
N GLY A 113 5.43 -20.68 -19.91
CA GLY A 113 4.35 -21.61 -20.21
C GLY A 113 4.28 -22.83 -19.30
N GLN A 114 5.18 -22.98 -18.32
CA GLN A 114 5.19 -24.09 -17.38
C GLN A 114 3.95 -24.05 -16.47
N ILE A 115 3.29 -25.20 -16.32
CA ILE A 115 2.14 -25.39 -15.43
C ILE A 115 2.64 -25.92 -14.08
N PHE A 116 2.19 -25.29 -12.99
CA PHE A 116 2.52 -25.64 -11.62
C PHE A 116 1.33 -26.33 -10.96
N PRO A 117 1.48 -27.59 -10.50
CA PRO A 117 0.44 -28.27 -9.73
C PRO A 117 0.28 -27.52 -8.40
N ASN A 118 -0.95 -27.10 -8.07
CA ASN A 118 -1.37 -26.16 -7.00
C ASN A 118 -1.57 -24.69 -7.42
N GLY A 119 -1.58 -24.38 -8.72
CA GLY A 119 -2.20 -23.16 -9.23
C GLY A 119 -1.50 -21.87 -8.78
N GLU A 120 -2.30 -20.94 -8.25
CA GLU A 120 -1.88 -19.60 -7.80
C GLU A 120 -0.78 -19.61 -6.73
N ALA A 121 -0.69 -20.66 -5.91
CA ALA A 121 0.26 -20.71 -4.79
C ALA A 121 1.74 -20.65 -5.23
N PHE A 122 2.01 -20.93 -6.50
CA PHE A 122 3.35 -20.94 -7.08
C PHE A 122 3.61 -19.81 -8.08
N LEU A 123 2.65 -18.90 -8.28
CA LEU A 123 2.79 -17.78 -9.19
C LEU A 123 2.75 -16.46 -8.42
N GLU A 124 3.49 -15.48 -8.93
CA GLU A 124 3.57 -14.13 -8.41
C GLU A 124 3.08 -13.17 -9.49
N ALA A 125 2.23 -12.22 -9.11
CA ALA A 125 1.78 -11.17 -10.01
C ALA A 125 2.91 -10.16 -10.26
N HIS A 126 3.06 -9.73 -11.50
CA HIS A 126 4.09 -8.78 -11.92
C HIS A 126 3.53 -7.74 -12.88
N HIS A 127 3.76 -6.45 -12.60
CA HIS A 127 3.46 -5.37 -13.54
C HIS A 127 4.54 -5.32 -14.64
N VAL A 128 4.15 -5.55 -15.89
CA VAL A 128 5.07 -5.59 -17.04
C VAL A 128 5.74 -4.25 -17.26
N ILE A 129 4.94 -3.17 -17.25
CA ILE A 129 5.43 -1.81 -17.10
C ILE A 129 5.39 -1.49 -15.60
N TRP A 130 6.55 -1.26 -15.01
CA TRP A 130 6.65 -0.95 -13.58
C TRP A 130 5.90 0.35 -13.25
N LEU A 131 5.20 0.36 -12.11
CA LEU A 131 4.43 1.52 -11.63
C LEU A 131 5.29 2.79 -11.55
N ARG A 132 6.53 2.68 -11.07
CA ARG A 132 7.48 3.81 -11.01
C ARG A 132 7.89 4.38 -12.37
N ASN A 133 7.67 3.62 -13.44
CA ASN A 133 7.95 3.99 -14.82
C ASN A 133 6.67 4.33 -15.60
N GLY A 134 5.58 4.66 -14.90
CA GLY A 134 4.30 5.04 -15.51
C GLY A 134 3.39 3.88 -15.90
N GLY A 135 3.66 2.67 -15.42
CA GLY A 135 2.74 1.54 -15.56
C GLY A 135 1.49 1.69 -14.68
N THR A 136 0.41 1.05 -15.07
CA THR A 136 -0.88 1.07 -14.36
C THR A 136 -1.09 -0.20 -13.55
N PRO A 137 -1.78 -0.13 -12.39
CA PRO A 137 -2.13 -1.31 -11.59
C PRO A 137 -3.39 -2.00 -12.14
N THR A 138 -3.39 -2.33 -13.43
CA THR A 138 -4.54 -2.87 -14.18
C THR A 138 -4.24 -4.26 -14.71
N ILE A 139 -5.28 -5.07 -14.93
CA ILE A 139 -5.13 -6.45 -15.42
C ILE A 139 -4.39 -6.53 -16.78
N ASP A 140 -4.52 -5.49 -17.62
CA ASP A 140 -3.86 -5.40 -18.93
C ASP A 140 -2.37 -5.01 -18.86
N ASN A 141 -1.85 -4.73 -17.67
CA ASN A 141 -0.43 -4.52 -17.38
C ASN A 141 0.13 -5.52 -16.36
N THR A 142 -0.67 -6.48 -15.88
CA THR A 142 -0.26 -7.47 -14.88
C THR A 142 -0.19 -8.87 -15.49
N VAL A 143 0.83 -9.64 -15.11
CA VAL A 143 1.04 -11.04 -15.53
C VAL A 143 1.34 -11.97 -14.36
N ALA A 144 1.06 -13.26 -14.49
CA ALA A 144 1.38 -14.31 -13.53
C ALA A 144 2.69 -15.02 -13.90
N LEU A 145 3.71 -14.92 -13.04
CA LEU A 145 5.05 -15.47 -13.27
C LEU A 145 5.45 -16.45 -12.18
N CYS A 146 6.17 -17.52 -12.55
CA CYS A 146 6.84 -18.34 -11.54
C CYS A 146 8.04 -17.58 -10.91
N PRO A 147 8.51 -17.96 -9.71
CA PRO A 147 9.58 -17.23 -9.01
C PRO A 147 10.86 -17.06 -9.85
N ASN A 148 11.20 -18.05 -10.67
CA ASN A 148 12.36 -18.01 -11.55
C ASN A 148 12.19 -16.97 -12.66
N CYS A 149 11.04 -16.95 -13.33
CA CYS A 149 10.74 -15.98 -14.38
C CYS A 149 10.58 -14.57 -13.80
N HIS A 150 9.93 -14.43 -12.64
CA HIS A 150 9.76 -13.15 -11.97
C HIS A 150 11.13 -12.53 -11.63
N LYS A 151 12.02 -13.31 -11.01
CA LYS A 151 13.40 -12.88 -10.73
C LYS A 151 14.17 -12.55 -12.01
N ARG A 152 14.01 -13.34 -13.08
CA ARG A 152 14.65 -13.10 -14.39
C ARG A 152 14.28 -11.73 -14.96
N ILE A 153 13.01 -11.34 -14.89
CA ILE A 153 12.56 -10.04 -15.40
C ILE A 153 13.16 -8.88 -14.60
N HIS A 154 13.23 -8.99 -13.27
CA HIS A 154 13.87 -7.96 -12.44
C HIS A 154 15.37 -7.82 -12.70
N LEU A 155 16.06 -8.92 -13.01
CA LEU A 155 17.52 -8.92 -13.19
C LEU A 155 17.96 -8.53 -14.61
N TYR A 156 17.32 -9.09 -15.64
CA TYR A 156 17.81 -8.98 -17.01
C TYR A 156 16.96 -8.07 -17.88
N ARG A 157 15.64 -8.01 -17.62
CA ARG A 157 14.67 -7.21 -18.37
C ARG A 157 14.86 -7.32 -19.90
N ASP A 158 15.02 -8.56 -20.37
CA ASP A 158 15.28 -8.84 -21.78
C ASP A 158 14.12 -8.32 -22.67
N PRO A 159 14.40 -7.58 -23.76
CA PRO A 159 13.35 -7.01 -24.60
C PRO A 159 12.37 -8.03 -25.19
N ALA A 160 12.84 -9.24 -25.55
CA ALA A 160 11.98 -10.27 -26.12
C ALA A 160 11.06 -10.89 -25.07
N ASP A 161 11.54 -11.04 -23.83
CA ASP A 161 10.71 -11.43 -22.70
C ASP A 161 9.64 -10.37 -22.40
N ILE A 162 10.02 -9.08 -22.35
CA ILE A 162 9.08 -7.98 -22.11
C ILE A 162 8.01 -7.92 -23.20
N GLU A 163 8.38 -8.08 -24.47
CA GLU A 163 7.41 -8.11 -25.57
C GLU A 163 6.39 -9.25 -25.42
N LYS A 164 6.84 -10.45 -25.02
CA LYS A 164 5.93 -11.57 -24.72
C LYS A 164 4.98 -11.24 -23.59
N LEU A 165 5.48 -10.62 -22.51
CA LEU A 165 4.66 -10.26 -21.35
C LEU A 165 3.65 -9.16 -21.67
N ILE A 166 4.01 -8.16 -22.49
CA ILE A 166 3.05 -7.14 -22.96
C ILE A 166 1.92 -7.81 -23.74
N LYS A 167 2.24 -8.78 -24.60
CA LYS A 167 1.23 -9.55 -25.36
C LYS A 167 0.38 -10.43 -24.47
N ALA A 168 0.93 -11.00 -23.41
CA ALA A 168 0.19 -11.80 -22.43
C ALA A 168 -0.78 -10.90 -21.65
N ALA A 169 -0.28 -9.83 -21.03
CA ALA A 169 -1.08 -8.90 -20.22
C ALA A 169 -2.27 -8.32 -20.99
N LYS A 170 -2.07 -7.92 -22.26
CA LYS A 170 -3.16 -7.39 -23.11
C LYS A 170 -4.32 -8.36 -23.35
N LYS A 171 -4.14 -9.67 -23.17
CA LYS A 171 -5.22 -10.67 -23.31
C LYS A 171 -6.12 -10.73 -22.08
N HIS A 172 -5.76 -10.06 -20.99
CA HIS A 172 -6.60 -9.97 -19.79
C HIS A 172 -7.72 -8.93 -19.92
N LYS A 173 -7.68 -8.10 -20.96
CA LYS A 173 -8.69 -7.09 -21.29
C LYS A 173 -9.68 -7.64 -22.32
#